data_AF-C0NMT1-F1
#
_entry.id   AF-C0NMT1-F1
#
_cell.length_a   1.000
_cell.length_b   1.000
_cell.length_c   1.000
_cell.angle_alpha   90.00
_cell.angle_beta   90.00
_cell.angle_gamma   90.00
#
_symmetry.space_group_name_H-M   'P 1'
#
loop_
_entity.id
_entity.type
_entity.pdbx_description
1 polymer ?
#
loop_
_entity_poly.entity_id
_entity_poly.type
_entity_poly.pdbx_seq_one_letter_code
_entity_poly.pdbx_strand_id
1 'polypeptide(L)'
;MASMQPSKRQKRREYRETQEQQIRSGEVQLPKKRLYRQRAHANPFSDHRLSYPISPAHMDWSTHYPAFVVPNPNNVNLSGTRRLTKDVEIADIGCGFGGLLVALAPLMPDTLMVGMELRAQVLEYVTDRIRALRAQRPAPPLPTEHTPSTPPAQLPSNSPPTAAVPADPSPQSQSQPLSPDPPSLSPSSQASYQNISAIRTNTMKFLPNFFTRHQLSAIFICFPDPHFKTRKHKARIVSSSLNAEYAYVLRPGGKLYTITDVEELHRWMVSHFDVGDGDEEGAGEEGQINTVKELFERVGDDELEQDPCVRIMMEETEEGKKVTRNNGKKYVAVWRRMEDPQWP
;
A
#
# COMPACT_ATOMS: atom_id res chain seq x y z
N MET A 1 -37.87 22.91 31.38
CA MET A 1 -37.14 21.62 31.25
C MET A 1 -35.81 21.87 30.58
N ALA A 2 -34.69 21.74 31.29
CA ALA A 2 -33.36 21.90 30.67
C ALA A 2 -33.13 20.70 29.73
N SER A 3 -33.10 20.94 28.41
CA SER A 3 -32.76 19.92 27.43
C SER A 3 -31.32 19.48 27.69
N MET A 4 -31.13 18.21 28.08
CA MET A 4 -29.80 17.65 28.29
C MET A 4 -29.13 17.50 26.93
N GLN A 5 -28.00 18.18 26.72
CA GLN A 5 -27.24 18.01 25.48
C GLN A 5 -26.79 16.55 25.31
N PRO A 6 -26.86 15.98 24.09
CA PRO A 6 -26.49 14.59 23.87
C PRO A 6 -25.01 14.36 24.20
N SER A 7 -24.73 13.22 24.83
CA SER A 7 -23.37 12.84 25.20
C SER A 7 -22.45 12.76 23.97
N LYS A 8 -21.13 12.90 24.15
CA LYS A 8 -20.16 12.72 23.04
C LYS A 8 -20.32 11.37 22.33
N ARG A 9 -20.70 10.31 23.06
CA ARG A 9 -20.96 8.97 22.52
C ARG A 9 -22.23 8.95 21.66
N GLN A 10 -23.30 9.58 22.13
CA GLN A 10 -24.57 9.69 21.41
C GLN A 10 -24.41 10.47 20.10
N LYS A 11 -23.76 11.65 20.15
CA LYS A 11 -23.47 12.47 18.95
C LYS A 11 -22.68 11.70 17.89
N ARG A 12 -21.79 10.78 18.30
CA ARG A 12 -21.03 9.92 17.38
C ARG A 12 -21.90 8.83 16.75
N ARG A 13 -22.79 8.21 17.54
CA ARG A 13 -23.71 7.18 17.03
C ARG A 13 -24.70 7.78 16.04
N GLU A 14 -25.36 8.87 16.41
CA GLU A 14 -26.31 9.59 15.54
C GLU A 14 -25.64 9.99 14.22
N TYR A 15 -24.42 10.55 14.26
CA TYR A 15 -23.68 10.90 13.05
C TYR A 15 -23.37 9.70 12.14
N ARG A 16 -23.03 8.55 12.71
CA ARG A 16 -22.75 7.33 11.93
C ARG A 16 -24.01 6.81 11.26
N GLU A 17 -25.12 6.76 11.97
CA GLU A 17 -26.41 6.37 11.42
C GLU A 17 -26.83 7.31 10.28
N THR A 18 -26.66 8.63 10.45
CA THR A 18 -26.90 9.61 9.38
C THR A 18 -25.96 9.40 8.19
N GLN A 19 -24.65 9.17 8.42
CA GLN A 19 -23.69 8.93 7.34
C GLN A 19 -23.99 7.65 6.58
N GLU A 20 -24.33 6.56 7.26
CA GLU A 20 -24.76 5.32 6.59
C GLU A 20 -26.01 5.54 5.74
N GLN A 21 -26.98 6.31 6.23
CA GLN A 21 -28.17 6.69 5.46
C GLN A 21 -27.83 7.57 4.26
N GLN A 22 -26.95 8.56 4.43
CA GLN A 22 -26.49 9.44 3.35
C GLN A 22 -25.71 8.68 2.27
N ILE A 23 -24.79 7.80 2.67
CA ILE A 23 -24.06 6.94 1.73
C ILE A 23 -25.03 6.01 0.99
N ARG A 24 -26.04 5.46 1.69
CA ARG A 24 -27.09 4.63 1.05
C ARG A 24 -28.02 5.43 0.13
N SER A 25 -28.30 6.70 0.44
CA SER A 25 -29.13 7.57 -0.40
C SER A 25 -28.36 8.18 -1.58
N GLY A 26 -27.05 7.95 -1.66
CA GLY A 26 -26.17 8.54 -2.68
C GLY A 26 -25.72 9.96 -2.36
N GLU A 27 -26.00 10.49 -1.16
CA GLU A 27 -25.50 11.79 -0.71
C GLU A 27 -24.03 11.65 -0.26
N VAL A 28 -23.10 11.88 -1.18
CA VAL A 28 -21.69 11.51 -1.00
C VAL A 28 -20.88 12.55 -0.22
N GLN A 29 -21.03 12.57 1.11
CA GLN A 29 -20.18 13.39 1.99
C GLN A 29 -18.98 12.59 2.51
N LEU A 30 -17.79 13.20 2.52
CA LEU A 30 -16.61 12.60 3.15
C LEU A 30 -16.80 12.51 4.68
N PRO A 31 -16.42 11.39 5.32
CA PRO A 31 -16.61 11.23 6.75
C PRO A 31 -15.75 12.23 7.55
N LYS A 32 -16.27 12.69 8.69
CA LYS A 32 -15.54 13.61 9.57
C LYS A 32 -14.66 12.85 10.56
N LYS A 33 -13.34 12.85 10.35
CA LYS A 33 -12.31 12.17 11.17
C LYS A 33 -12.51 12.30 12.69
N ARG A 34 -12.88 13.50 13.16
CA ARG A 34 -13.12 13.81 14.58
C ARG A 34 -14.11 12.85 15.27
N LEU A 35 -15.03 12.27 14.52
CA LEU A 35 -16.12 11.43 15.03
C LEU A 35 -15.75 9.94 15.10
N TYR A 36 -14.62 9.54 14.49
CA TYR A 36 -14.10 8.18 14.47
C TYR A 36 -12.84 7.99 15.34
N ARG A 37 -12.48 9.01 16.13
CA ARG A 37 -11.22 9.00 16.90
C ARG A 37 -11.26 7.96 18.03
N GLN A 38 -10.36 6.99 17.93
CA GLN A 38 -9.94 6.03 18.95
C GLN A 38 -8.54 6.39 19.49
N ARG A 39 -8.10 5.77 20.60
CA ARG A 39 -6.71 5.90 21.07
C ARG A 39 -5.76 5.43 19.96
N ALA A 40 -4.64 6.14 19.79
CA ALA A 40 -3.67 5.85 18.73
C ALA A 40 -3.12 4.41 18.86
N HIS A 41 -2.84 4.02 20.09
CA HIS A 41 -2.22 2.76 20.46
C HIS A 41 -3.29 1.74 20.85
N ALA A 42 -3.34 0.61 20.15
CA ALA A 42 -4.06 -0.58 20.55
C ALA A 42 -3.03 -1.64 20.98
N ASN A 43 -3.33 -2.45 21.99
CA ASN A 43 -2.50 -3.61 22.28
C ASN A 43 -2.79 -4.66 21.19
N PRO A 44 -1.82 -5.02 20.33
CA PRO A 44 -2.04 -5.98 19.25
C PRO A 44 -2.56 -7.33 19.74
N PHE A 45 -2.28 -7.68 20.99
CA PHE A 45 -2.65 -8.96 21.58
C PHE A 45 -3.96 -8.95 22.37
N SER A 46 -4.62 -7.79 22.56
CA SER A 46 -5.82 -7.69 23.41
C SER A 46 -7.14 -8.01 22.71
N ASP A 47 -7.19 -7.96 21.39
CA ASP A 47 -8.41 -8.23 20.64
C ASP A 47 -8.39 -9.66 20.11
N HIS A 48 -9.37 -10.44 20.55
CA HIS A 48 -9.54 -11.85 20.16
C HIS A 48 -10.64 -12.03 19.12
N ARG A 49 -11.38 -10.96 18.75
CA ARG A 49 -12.49 -11.02 17.79
C ARG A 49 -12.05 -10.49 16.42
N LEU A 50 -10.97 -11.05 15.90
CA LEU A 50 -10.49 -10.79 14.54
C LEU A 50 -10.77 -12.05 13.72
N SER A 51 -11.39 -11.86 12.55
CA SER A 51 -11.61 -12.94 11.58
C SER A 51 -10.45 -12.95 10.60
N TYR A 52 -9.87 -14.11 10.36
CA TYR A 52 -8.78 -14.33 9.43
C TYR A 52 -9.21 -15.39 8.42
N PRO A 53 -8.84 -15.26 7.13
CA PRO A 53 -9.02 -16.36 6.19
C PRO A 53 -8.18 -17.57 6.63
N ILE A 54 -8.67 -18.78 6.31
CA ILE A 54 -7.98 -20.04 6.62
C ILE A 54 -6.61 -20.07 5.95
N SER A 55 -6.56 -19.64 4.69
CA SER A 55 -5.34 -19.45 3.91
C SER A 55 -5.60 -18.38 2.83
N PRO A 56 -4.59 -17.92 2.09
CA PRO A 56 -4.79 -16.95 1.02
C PRO A 56 -5.83 -17.41 -0.02
N ALA A 57 -5.91 -18.72 -0.28
CA ALA A 57 -6.88 -19.32 -1.20
C ALA A 57 -8.34 -19.28 -0.70
N HIS A 58 -8.57 -18.92 0.56
CA HIS A 58 -9.89 -18.74 1.18
C HIS A 58 -10.28 -17.28 1.36
N MET A 59 -9.39 -16.33 1.05
CA MET A 59 -9.61 -14.91 1.27
C MET A 59 -10.64 -14.35 0.27
N ASP A 60 -11.69 -13.71 0.78
CA ASP A 60 -12.71 -13.06 -0.03
C ASP A 60 -12.35 -11.60 -0.33
N TRP A 61 -11.64 -11.39 -1.43
CA TRP A 61 -11.31 -10.05 -1.90
C TRP A 61 -12.44 -9.37 -2.70
N SER A 62 -13.50 -10.10 -3.08
CA SER A 62 -14.57 -9.58 -3.94
C SER A 62 -15.36 -8.42 -3.32
N THR A 63 -15.55 -8.48 -1.99
CA THR A 63 -16.22 -7.42 -1.22
C THR A 63 -15.38 -6.15 -1.11
N HIS A 64 -14.06 -6.26 -1.22
CA HIS A 64 -13.12 -5.15 -1.12
C HIS A 64 -12.93 -4.42 -2.46
N TYR A 65 -12.94 -5.16 -3.56
CA TYR A 65 -12.62 -4.68 -4.92
C TYR A 65 -13.71 -5.06 -5.93
N PRO A 66 -14.96 -4.59 -5.77
CA PRO A 66 -16.09 -5.03 -6.59
C PRO A 66 -15.91 -4.76 -8.09
N ALA A 67 -15.19 -3.70 -8.46
CA ALA A 67 -14.89 -3.36 -9.86
C ALA A 67 -13.94 -4.36 -10.56
N PHE A 68 -13.27 -5.23 -9.78
CA PHE A 68 -12.27 -6.17 -10.28
C PHE A 68 -12.74 -7.62 -10.13
N VAL A 69 -14.01 -7.89 -9.84
CA VAL A 69 -14.52 -9.25 -9.76
C VAL A 69 -14.57 -9.87 -11.17
N VAL A 70 -14.02 -11.08 -11.34
CA VAL A 70 -14.07 -11.81 -12.61
C VAL A 70 -15.53 -11.99 -13.01
N PRO A 71 -15.99 -11.60 -14.22
CA PRO A 71 -17.42 -11.65 -14.59
C PRO A 71 -18.08 -13.03 -14.50
N ASN A 72 -17.33 -14.11 -14.72
CA ASN A 72 -17.84 -15.50 -14.63
C ASN A 72 -18.21 -15.90 -13.18
N PRO A 73 -19.49 -16.23 -12.87
CA PRO A 73 -19.95 -16.63 -11.54
C PRO A 73 -19.32 -17.91 -10.99
N ASN A 74 -18.87 -18.80 -11.87
CA ASN A 74 -18.26 -20.07 -11.48
C ASN A 74 -16.78 -19.93 -11.11
N ASN A 75 -16.18 -18.76 -11.34
CA ASN A 75 -14.81 -18.50 -10.96
C ASN A 75 -14.75 -18.08 -9.48
N VAL A 76 -14.58 -19.09 -8.61
CA VAL A 76 -14.58 -18.94 -7.16
C VAL A 76 -13.28 -19.42 -6.51
N ASN A 77 -13.02 -18.94 -5.30
CA ASN A 77 -11.94 -19.40 -4.42
C ASN A 77 -12.38 -20.61 -3.59
N LEU A 78 -11.53 -21.10 -2.67
CA LEU A 78 -11.86 -22.27 -1.83
C LEU A 78 -12.97 -22.01 -0.80
N SER A 79 -13.30 -20.75 -0.52
CA SER A 79 -14.45 -20.35 0.31
C SER A 79 -15.75 -20.20 -0.50
N GLY A 80 -15.72 -20.46 -1.81
CA GLY A 80 -16.87 -20.26 -2.70
C GLY A 80 -17.15 -18.80 -3.05
N THR A 81 -16.25 -17.86 -2.74
CA THR A 81 -16.41 -16.44 -3.10
C THR A 81 -15.74 -16.12 -4.43
N ARG A 82 -16.21 -15.06 -5.09
CA ARG A 82 -15.77 -14.71 -6.45
C ARG A 82 -14.32 -14.25 -6.47
N ARG A 83 -13.55 -14.73 -7.46
CA ARG A 83 -12.16 -14.27 -7.65
C ARG A 83 -12.11 -12.88 -8.28
N LEU A 84 -10.97 -12.20 -8.10
CA LEU A 84 -10.65 -10.97 -8.79
C LEU A 84 -9.93 -11.23 -10.12
N THR A 85 -9.94 -10.24 -11.01
CA THR A 85 -9.21 -10.24 -12.29
C THR A 85 -7.71 -10.03 -12.10
N LYS A 86 -7.29 -9.57 -10.92
CA LYS A 86 -5.88 -9.38 -10.50
C LYS A 86 -5.76 -9.42 -8.98
N ASP A 87 -4.55 -9.69 -8.50
CA ASP A 87 -4.26 -9.83 -7.08
C ASP A 87 -3.97 -8.49 -6.39
N VAL A 88 -4.09 -8.47 -5.06
CA VAL A 88 -3.59 -7.37 -4.23
C VAL A 88 -2.07 -7.42 -4.22
N GLU A 89 -1.43 -6.29 -4.53
CA GLU A 89 0.03 -6.20 -4.64
C GLU A 89 0.66 -5.25 -3.62
N ILE A 90 -0.11 -4.35 -3.01
CA ILE A 90 0.41 -3.39 -2.02
C ILE A 90 -0.34 -3.52 -0.69
N ALA A 91 0.41 -3.63 0.40
CA ALA A 91 -0.14 -3.60 1.76
C ALA A 91 0.36 -2.37 2.54
N ASP A 92 -0.56 -1.58 3.09
CA ASP A 92 -0.28 -0.50 4.05
C ASP A 92 -0.59 -0.99 5.47
N ILE A 93 0.45 -1.48 6.17
CA ILE A 93 0.36 -2.07 7.49
C ILE A 93 0.23 -0.97 8.54
N GLY A 94 -0.89 -0.97 9.26
CA GLY A 94 -1.20 0.09 10.21
C GLY A 94 -1.59 1.39 9.49
N CYS A 95 -2.38 1.30 8.40
CA CYS A 95 -2.71 2.42 7.49
C CYS A 95 -3.33 3.66 8.13
N GLY A 96 -3.77 3.57 9.39
CA GLY A 96 -4.39 4.68 10.10
C GLY A 96 -5.62 5.17 9.36
N PHE A 97 -5.67 6.47 9.07
CA PHE A 97 -6.80 7.08 8.35
C PHE A 97 -6.68 7.01 6.82
N GLY A 98 -5.81 6.12 6.30
CA GLY A 98 -5.72 5.76 4.88
C GLY A 98 -5.16 6.86 3.97
N GLY A 99 -4.38 7.80 4.53
CA GLY A 99 -3.79 8.91 3.77
C GLY A 99 -2.89 8.44 2.63
N LEU A 100 -2.02 7.45 2.91
CA LEU A 100 -1.14 6.83 1.93
C LEU A 100 -1.94 6.21 0.77
N LEU A 101 -2.91 5.34 1.08
CA LEU A 101 -3.75 4.67 0.08
C LEU A 101 -4.44 5.66 -0.86
N VAL A 102 -5.05 6.71 -0.30
CA VAL A 102 -5.74 7.74 -1.09
C VAL A 102 -4.78 8.50 -2.00
N ALA A 103 -3.53 8.71 -1.59
CA ALA A 103 -2.53 9.41 -2.39
C ALA A 103 -1.86 8.52 -3.44
N LEU A 104 -1.67 7.22 -3.16
CA LEU A 104 -1.11 6.25 -4.11
C LEU A 104 -2.13 5.83 -5.19
N ALA A 105 -3.43 5.77 -4.86
CA ALA A 105 -4.47 5.29 -5.77
C ALA A 105 -4.43 5.91 -7.19
N PRO A 106 -4.21 7.23 -7.35
CA PRO A 106 -4.11 7.85 -8.68
C PRO A 106 -2.82 7.57 -9.45
N LEU A 107 -1.73 7.24 -8.75
CA LEU A 107 -0.44 7.01 -9.38
C LEU A 107 -0.27 5.57 -9.87
N MET A 108 -1.06 4.65 -9.32
CA MET A 108 -1.02 3.23 -9.68
C MET A 108 -2.46 2.73 -9.89
N PRO A 109 -3.20 3.25 -10.90
CA PRO A 109 -4.60 2.93 -11.10
C PRO A 109 -4.86 1.43 -11.32
N ASP A 110 -3.84 0.71 -11.82
CA ASP A 110 -3.91 -0.72 -12.08
C ASP A 110 -3.45 -1.61 -10.93
N THR A 111 -2.95 -1.06 -9.84
CA THR A 111 -2.43 -1.83 -8.70
C THR A 111 -3.43 -1.86 -7.56
N LEU A 112 -3.84 -3.05 -7.14
CA LEU A 112 -4.73 -3.20 -5.99
C LEU A 112 -3.95 -3.07 -4.67
N MET A 113 -4.44 -2.20 -3.77
CA MET A 113 -3.79 -1.87 -2.50
C MET A 113 -4.75 -2.03 -1.31
N VAL A 114 -4.27 -2.58 -0.21
CA VAL A 114 -5.06 -2.79 1.00
C VAL A 114 -4.44 -2.11 2.21
N GLY A 115 -5.25 -1.33 2.93
CA GLY A 115 -4.93 -0.88 4.28
C GLY A 115 -5.25 -1.95 5.31
N MET A 116 -4.30 -2.29 6.16
CA MET A 116 -4.47 -3.28 7.23
C MET A 116 -4.48 -2.55 8.59
N GLU A 117 -5.65 -2.43 9.23
CA GLU A 117 -5.81 -1.62 10.45
C GLU A 117 -6.46 -2.44 11.58
N LEU A 118 -5.88 -2.37 12.76
CA LEU A 118 -6.38 -3.09 13.93
C LEU A 118 -7.59 -2.42 14.58
N ARG A 119 -7.63 -1.08 14.57
CA ARG A 119 -8.60 -0.25 15.28
C ARG A 119 -9.90 -0.12 14.50
N ALA A 120 -10.96 -0.73 15.03
CA ALA A 120 -12.29 -0.76 14.40
C ALA A 120 -12.81 0.62 13.97
N GLN A 121 -12.74 1.65 14.83
CA GLN A 121 -13.29 2.97 14.50
C GLN A 121 -12.47 3.68 13.41
N VAL A 122 -11.15 3.45 13.40
CA VAL A 122 -10.27 4.03 12.39
C VAL A 122 -10.49 3.35 11.05
N LEU A 123 -10.63 2.02 11.04
CA LEU A 123 -11.01 1.28 9.84
C LEU A 123 -12.35 1.74 9.27
N GLU A 124 -13.38 1.90 10.12
CA GLU A 124 -14.71 2.37 9.72
C GLU A 124 -14.62 3.72 8.97
N TYR A 125 -13.81 4.66 9.49
CA TYR A 125 -13.53 5.90 8.80
C TYR A 125 -12.90 5.69 7.42
N VAL A 126 -11.89 4.83 7.31
CA VAL A 126 -11.20 4.57 6.04
C VAL A 126 -12.14 3.95 5.03
N THR A 127 -12.94 2.97 5.45
CA THR A 127 -13.95 2.33 4.61
C THR A 127 -14.98 3.33 4.11
N ASP A 128 -15.54 4.18 4.99
CA ASP A 128 -16.50 5.22 4.58
C ASP A 128 -15.86 6.26 3.66
N ARG A 129 -14.60 6.63 3.92
CA ARG A 129 -13.84 7.57 3.07
C ARG A 129 -13.64 7.00 1.66
N ILE A 130 -13.22 5.74 1.55
CA ILE A 130 -13.03 5.07 0.26
C ILE A 130 -14.37 4.95 -0.48
N ARG A 131 -15.46 4.56 0.20
CA ARG A 131 -16.79 4.51 -0.40
C ARG A 131 -17.23 5.87 -0.95
N ALA A 132 -17.05 6.93 -0.18
CA ALA A 132 -17.38 8.28 -0.61
C ALA A 132 -16.53 8.72 -1.82
N LEU A 133 -15.23 8.43 -1.82
CA LEU A 133 -14.35 8.73 -2.94
C LEU A 133 -14.74 7.97 -4.23
N ARG A 134 -15.09 6.69 -4.12
CA ARG A 134 -15.59 5.86 -5.24
C ARG A 134 -16.92 6.36 -5.79
N ALA A 135 -17.83 6.81 -4.92
CA ALA A 135 -19.13 7.33 -5.35
C ALA A 135 -19.05 8.71 -6.02
N GLN A 136 -18.06 9.54 -5.63
CA GLN A 136 -17.75 10.79 -6.33
C GLN A 136 -17.08 10.57 -7.69
N ARG A 137 -16.45 9.41 -7.91
CA ARG A 137 -15.71 9.08 -9.14
C ARG A 137 -16.01 7.64 -9.58
N PRO A 138 -17.16 7.42 -10.23
CA PRO A 138 -17.55 6.10 -10.71
C PRO A 138 -16.47 5.48 -11.61
N ALA A 139 -16.38 4.15 -11.59
CA ALA A 139 -15.46 3.42 -12.47
C ALA A 139 -15.82 3.68 -13.94
N PRO A 140 -14.84 3.75 -14.86
CA PRO A 140 -15.12 3.64 -16.28
C PRO A 140 -15.90 2.35 -16.56
N PRO A 141 -16.83 2.34 -17.51
CA PRO A 141 -17.51 1.11 -17.92
C PRO A 141 -16.48 0.07 -18.37
N LEU A 142 -16.70 -1.20 -17.99
CA LEU A 142 -15.89 -2.32 -18.48
C LEU A 142 -15.91 -2.33 -20.02
N PRO A 143 -14.77 -2.58 -20.70
CA PRO A 143 -14.77 -2.77 -22.14
C PRO A 143 -15.73 -3.90 -22.51
N THR A 144 -16.82 -3.59 -23.20
CA THR A 144 -17.69 -4.61 -23.80
C THR A 144 -16.94 -5.22 -24.97
N GLU A 145 -16.73 -6.54 -24.97
CA GLU A 145 -16.16 -7.29 -26.08
C GLU A 145 -17.10 -7.30 -27.31
N HIS A 146 -17.46 -6.15 -27.86
CA HIS A 146 -18.18 -6.04 -29.14
C HIS A 146 -17.92 -4.66 -29.77
N THR A 147 -16.71 -4.44 -30.27
CA THR A 147 -16.49 -3.46 -31.34
C THR A 147 -15.66 -4.13 -32.41
N PRO A 148 -16.21 -4.39 -33.62
CA PRO A 148 -15.41 -4.93 -34.70
C PRO A 148 -14.35 -3.88 -35.07
N SER A 149 -13.09 -4.28 -35.01
CA SER A 149 -11.96 -3.49 -35.46
C SER A 149 -12.10 -3.20 -36.95
N THR A 150 -12.43 -1.96 -37.28
CA THR A 150 -12.29 -1.43 -38.64
C THR A 150 -10.80 -1.48 -39.03
N PRO A 151 -10.41 -2.11 -40.15
CA PRO A 151 -9.01 -2.12 -40.59
C PRO A 151 -8.58 -0.68 -40.96
N PRO A 152 -7.30 -0.30 -40.76
CA PRO A 152 -6.83 1.00 -41.19
C PRO A 152 -6.87 1.09 -42.72
N ALA A 153 -7.50 2.15 -43.23
CA ALA A 153 -7.54 2.47 -44.65
C ALA A 153 -6.11 2.67 -45.19
N GLN A 154 -5.79 1.93 -46.24
CA GLN A 154 -4.54 2.03 -46.99
C GLN A 154 -4.40 3.42 -47.61
N LEU A 155 -3.33 4.14 -47.28
CA LEU A 155 -2.90 5.34 -48.00
C LEU A 155 -2.28 4.94 -49.36
N PRO A 156 -2.67 5.58 -50.48
CA PRO A 156 -2.08 5.29 -51.78
C PRO A 156 -0.68 5.90 -51.88
N SER A 157 0.30 5.04 -52.15
CA SER A 157 1.67 5.41 -52.51
C SER A 157 1.72 5.94 -53.94
N ASN A 158 2.12 7.21 -54.11
CA ASN A 158 2.59 7.73 -55.38
C ASN A 158 3.98 8.34 -55.19
N SER A 159 4.97 7.74 -55.84
CA SER A 159 6.30 8.31 -56.06
C SER A 159 6.59 8.25 -57.56
N PRO A 160 7.20 9.29 -58.15
CA PRO A 160 8.01 9.13 -59.34
C PRO A 160 9.50 9.46 -59.07
N PRO A 161 10.44 8.95 -59.89
CA PRO A 161 11.82 8.76 -59.49
C PRO A 161 12.84 9.71 -60.15
N THR A 162 14.09 9.62 -59.67
CA THR A 162 15.40 9.90 -60.33
C THR A 162 15.80 11.39 -60.50
N ALA A 163 17.06 11.85 -60.32
CA ALA A 163 18.38 11.21 -60.32
C ALA A 163 19.51 12.10 -59.70
N ALA A 164 20.64 11.44 -59.33
CA ALA A 164 22.07 11.86 -59.25
C ALA A 164 22.50 12.92 -58.17
N VAL A 165 23.31 12.68 -57.11
CA VAL A 165 24.68 12.07 -56.88
C VAL A 165 25.84 13.04 -57.23
N PRO A 166 27.00 13.14 -56.52
CA PRO A 166 27.33 13.26 -55.07
C PRO A 166 28.49 14.27 -54.77
N ALA A 167 28.90 14.50 -53.51
CA ALA A 167 30.30 14.63 -53.04
C ALA A 167 30.42 15.12 -51.57
N ASP A 168 31.11 14.32 -50.76
CA ASP A 168 31.68 14.55 -49.40
C ASP A 168 33.07 15.29 -49.54
N PRO A 169 33.89 15.67 -48.50
CA PRO A 169 33.85 15.30 -47.08
C PRO A 169 34.23 16.32 -45.97
N SER A 170 33.67 16.10 -44.76
CA SER A 170 34.26 16.13 -43.38
C SER A 170 35.08 17.35 -42.84
N PRO A 171 35.38 17.45 -41.52
CA PRO A 171 34.62 17.17 -40.29
C PRO A 171 34.74 18.29 -39.20
N GLN A 172 34.18 18.06 -38.00
CA GLN A 172 34.40 18.73 -36.69
C GLN A 172 33.38 19.80 -36.24
N SER A 173 32.50 19.42 -35.32
CA SER A 173 32.32 20.15 -34.05
C SER A 173 31.42 19.37 -33.08
N GLN A 174 31.88 19.35 -31.83
CA GLN A 174 31.34 18.67 -30.67
C GLN A 174 30.04 19.35 -30.21
N SER A 175 29.01 18.58 -29.86
CA SER A 175 28.03 18.97 -28.84
C SER A 175 27.21 17.75 -28.41
N GLN A 176 26.98 17.70 -27.10
CA GLN A 176 26.57 16.58 -26.27
C GLN A 176 25.15 16.06 -26.58
N PRO A 177 24.85 14.78 -26.29
CA PRO A 177 23.49 14.27 -26.38
C PRO A 177 22.68 14.74 -25.16
N LEU A 178 21.59 15.45 -25.42
CA LEU A 178 20.51 15.68 -24.44
C LEU A 178 19.90 14.32 -24.08
N SER A 179 20.12 13.88 -22.84
CA SER A 179 19.38 12.78 -22.22
C SER A 179 17.88 13.11 -22.20
N PRO A 180 16.98 12.18 -22.56
CA PRO A 180 15.55 12.41 -22.42
C PRO A 180 15.17 12.36 -20.93
N ASP A 181 14.37 13.34 -20.48
CA ASP A 181 13.78 13.34 -19.14
C ASP A 181 13.01 12.01 -18.87
N PRO A 182 13.07 11.46 -17.64
CA PRO A 182 12.24 10.33 -17.27
C PRO A 182 10.75 10.72 -17.33
N PRO A 183 9.84 9.79 -17.63
CA PRO A 183 8.44 10.12 -17.86
C PRO A 183 7.84 10.75 -16.59
N SER A 184 7.53 12.04 -16.66
CA SER A 184 6.80 12.71 -15.60
C SER A 184 5.45 12.00 -15.45
N LEU A 185 5.22 11.39 -14.28
CA LEU A 185 3.93 10.87 -13.84
C LEU A 185 2.95 12.05 -13.73
N SER A 186 2.43 12.51 -14.86
CA SER A 186 1.27 13.39 -14.89
C SER A 186 0.11 12.64 -14.22
N PRO A 187 -0.65 13.27 -13.31
CA PRO A 187 -1.79 12.61 -12.69
C PRO A 187 -2.77 12.21 -13.78
N SER A 188 -2.77 10.93 -14.13
CA SER A 188 -3.71 10.34 -15.07
C SER A 188 -5.14 10.67 -14.62
N SER A 189 -5.98 10.95 -15.60
CA SER A 189 -7.42 11.23 -15.50
C SER A 189 -8.07 10.68 -14.22
N GLN A 190 -8.55 11.58 -13.34
CA GLN A 190 -9.38 11.35 -12.15
C GLN A 190 -9.48 9.89 -11.67
N ALA A 191 -8.55 9.47 -10.80
CA ALA A 191 -8.58 8.13 -10.20
C ALA A 191 -9.92 7.80 -9.55
N SER A 192 -10.46 6.63 -9.87
CA SER A 192 -11.78 6.14 -9.41
C SER A 192 -11.75 5.54 -7.99
N TYR A 193 -10.57 5.43 -7.38
CA TYR A 193 -10.34 4.81 -6.06
C TYR A 193 -10.88 3.39 -5.91
N GLN A 194 -11.16 2.71 -7.03
CA GLN A 194 -11.62 1.32 -7.04
C GLN A 194 -10.50 0.35 -6.65
N ASN A 195 -9.25 0.76 -6.82
CA ASN A 195 -8.05 -0.01 -6.57
C ASN A 195 -7.57 0.01 -5.11
N ILE A 196 -8.24 0.74 -4.20
CA ILE A 196 -7.88 0.78 -2.78
C ILE A 196 -8.99 0.26 -1.88
N SER A 197 -8.65 -0.47 -0.84
CA SER A 197 -9.59 -0.92 0.20
C SER A 197 -8.90 -0.96 1.57
N ALA A 198 -9.63 -1.33 2.61
CA ALA A 198 -9.05 -1.56 3.93
C ALA A 198 -9.74 -2.74 4.63
N ILE A 199 -9.00 -3.43 5.50
CA ILE A 199 -9.46 -4.60 6.25
C ILE A 199 -9.03 -4.52 7.72
N ARG A 200 -9.86 -5.10 8.60
CA ARG A 200 -9.51 -5.23 10.02
C ARG A 200 -8.61 -6.43 10.23
N THR A 201 -7.42 -6.22 10.75
CA THR A 201 -6.50 -7.34 11.00
C THR A 201 -5.40 -6.95 11.98
N ASN A 202 -4.83 -7.96 12.63
CA ASN A 202 -3.54 -7.86 13.30
C ASN A 202 -2.50 -8.56 12.42
N THR A 203 -1.68 -7.76 11.73
CA THR A 203 -0.62 -8.25 10.84
C THR A 203 0.50 -8.97 11.59
N MET A 204 0.64 -8.77 12.91
CA MET A 204 1.64 -9.49 13.72
C MET A 204 1.30 -10.96 14.00
N LYS A 205 0.14 -11.45 13.56
CA LYS A 205 -0.31 -12.82 13.86
C LYS A 205 -0.48 -13.70 12.63
N PHE A 206 -1.01 -13.12 11.55
CA PHE A 206 -1.54 -13.89 10.43
C PHE A 206 -1.40 -13.13 9.10
N LEU A 207 -0.31 -12.40 8.88
CA LEU A 207 -0.07 -11.77 7.58
C LEU A 207 -0.04 -12.80 6.43
N PRO A 208 0.65 -13.97 6.56
CA PRO A 208 0.66 -15.01 5.52
C PRO A 208 -0.68 -15.68 5.26
N ASN A 209 -1.70 -15.47 6.11
CA ASN A 209 -3.05 -15.96 5.83
C ASN A 209 -3.75 -15.14 4.74
N PHE A 210 -3.36 -13.88 4.52
CA PHE A 210 -3.99 -13.00 3.53
C PHE A 210 -3.34 -13.11 2.15
N PHE A 211 -2.03 -13.38 2.09
CA PHE A 211 -1.23 -13.28 0.88
C PHE A 211 -0.46 -14.55 0.59
N THR A 212 -0.43 -14.97 -0.67
CA THR A 212 0.43 -16.08 -1.11
C THR A 212 1.90 -15.69 -1.06
N ARG A 213 2.78 -16.68 -1.17
CA ARG A 213 4.23 -16.43 -1.33
C ARG A 213 4.46 -15.55 -2.54
N HIS A 214 5.25 -14.49 -2.36
CA HIS A 214 5.61 -13.52 -3.41
C HIS A 214 4.43 -12.77 -4.05
N GLN A 215 3.29 -12.65 -3.35
CA GLN A 215 2.13 -11.94 -3.89
C GLN A 215 2.36 -10.42 -3.95
N LEU A 216 2.99 -9.82 -2.94
CA LEU A 216 3.10 -8.38 -2.81
C LEU A 216 4.32 -7.83 -3.57
N SER A 217 4.18 -6.64 -4.15
CA SER A 217 5.28 -5.83 -4.69
C SER A 217 5.74 -4.75 -3.71
N ALA A 218 4.88 -4.30 -2.81
CA ALA A 218 5.25 -3.34 -1.77
C ALA A 218 4.52 -3.56 -0.44
N ILE A 219 5.24 -3.33 0.65
CA ILE A 219 4.69 -3.23 2.00
C ILE A 219 5.09 -1.87 2.57
N PHE A 220 4.14 -1.15 3.17
CA PHE A 220 4.39 0.11 3.86
C PHE A 220 4.13 -0.05 5.36
N ILE A 221 5.06 0.46 6.17
CA ILE A 221 4.96 0.56 7.63
C ILE A 221 5.23 2.02 8.00
N CYS A 222 4.15 2.81 8.04
CA CYS A 222 4.25 4.26 8.22
C CYS A 222 3.97 4.68 9.66
N PHE A 223 4.95 5.29 10.33
CA PHE A 223 4.84 5.81 11.70
C PHE A 223 4.31 4.76 12.70
N PRO A 224 4.92 3.56 12.77
CA PRO A 224 4.47 2.52 13.70
C PRO A 224 4.65 2.98 15.16
N ASP A 225 3.88 2.37 16.07
CA ASP A 225 4.00 2.66 17.49
C ASP A 225 5.41 2.31 18.01
N PRO A 226 6.15 3.27 18.57
CA PRO A 226 7.52 3.05 19.05
C PRO A 226 7.60 2.11 20.26
N HIS A 227 6.51 1.97 21.02
CA HIS A 227 6.47 1.16 22.24
C HIS A 227 7.68 1.37 23.17
N PHE A 228 8.00 2.63 23.50
CA PHE A 228 9.20 3.09 24.24
C PHE A 228 9.63 2.34 25.51
N LYS A 229 8.74 1.56 26.14
CA LYS A 229 9.10 0.82 27.36
C LYS A 229 9.64 -0.53 26.94
N THR A 230 10.83 -0.92 27.40
CA THR A 230 11.49 -2.21 27.08
C THR A 230 10.54 -3.40 27.15
N ARG A 231 9.73 -3.49 28.21
CA ARG A 231 8.69 -4.53 28.39
C ARG A 231 7.61 -4.60 27.29
N LYS A 232 7.58 -3.65 26.37
CA LYS A 232 6.65 -3.53 25.24
C LYS A 232 7.35 -3.67 23.88
N HIS A 233 8.66 -3.86 23.82
CA HIS A 233 9.38 -3.99 22.55
C HIS A 233 8.86 -5.16 21.70
N LYS A 234 8.39 -6.25 22.34
CA LYS A 234 7.71 -7.39 21.66
C LYS A 234 6.43 -7.01 20.90
N ALA A 235 5.89 -5.81 21.11
CA ALA A 235 4.74 -5.30 20.37
C ALA A 235 5.14 -4.45 19.14
N ARG A 236 6.44 -4.22 18.91
CA ARG A 236 6.92 -3.50 17.72
C ARG A 236 6.68 -4.35 16.48
N ILE A 237 6.23 -3.71 15.40
CA ILE A 237 5.86 -4.36 14.13
C ILE A 237 7.09 -4.75 13.27
N VAL A 238 8.30 -4.39 13.72
CA VAL A 238 9.56 -4.79 13.07
C VAL A 238 10.36 -5.62 14.07
N SER A 239 10.61 -6.87 13.68
CA SER A 239 11.39 -7.89 14.39
C SER A 239 11.88 -8.93 13.38
N SER A 240 12.90 -9.73 13.73
CA SER A 240 13.47 -10.75 12.85
C SER A 240 12.40 -11.73 12.33
N SER A 241 11.51 -12.21 13.21
CA SER A 241 10.41 -13.11 12.82
C SER A 241 9.40 -12.47 11.87
N LEU A 242 8.95 -11.24 12.15
CA LEU A 242 8.01 -10.54 11.27
C LEU A 242 8.66 -10.18 9.93
N ASN A 243 9.95 -9.85 9.93
CA ASN A 243 10.68 -9.58 8.71
C ASN A 243 10.75 -10.83 7.81
N ALA A 244 10.84 -12.03 8.37
CA ALA A 244 10.75 -13.28 7.61
C ALA A 244 9.34 -13.48 7.00
N GLU A 245 8.27 -13.13 7.73
CA GLU A 245 6.91 -13.13 7.16
C GLU A 245 6.76 -12.10 6.04
N TYR A 246 7.33 -10.90 6.18
CA TYR A 246 7.38 -9.90 5.12
C TYR A 246 8.13 -10.42 3.90
N ALA A 247 9.27 -11.09 4.10
CA ALA A 247 10.05 -11.71 3.02
C ALA A 247 9.27 -12.82 2.30
N TYR A 248 8.43 -13.57 3.01
CA TYR A 248 7.61 -14.63 2.43
C TYR A 248 6.55 -14.07 1.48
N VAL A 249 5.82 -13.02 1.88
CA VAL A 249 4.73 -12.46 1.07
C VAL A 249 5.20 -11.48 -0.01
N LEU A 250 6.38 -10.86 0.15
CA LEU A 250 6.96 -9.92 -0.80
C LEU A 250 7.73 -10.68 -1.90
N ARG A 251 7.51 -10.33 -3.17
CA ARG A 251 8.26 -10.92 -4.30
C ARG A 251 9.69 -10.40 -4.37
N PRO A 252 10.66 -11.16 -4.92
CA PRO A 252 11.97 -10.61 -5.29
C PRO A 252 11.83 -9.34 -6.13
N GLY A 253 12.65 -8.32 -5.81
CA GLY A 253 12.55 -6.96 -6.35
C GLY A 253 11.49 -6.07 -5.69
N GLY A 254 10.54 -6.63 -4.93
CA GLY A 254 9.57 -5.86 -4.15
C GLY A 254 10.21 -5.06 -3.02
N LYS A 255 9.51 -4.06 -2.49
CA LYS A 255 10.07 -3.11 -1.50
C LYS A 255 9.27 -3.06 -0.19
N LEU A 256 9.98 -3.07 0.93
CA LEU A 256 9.44 -2.79 2.26
C LEU A 256 9.82 -1.36 2.66
N TYR A 257 8.83 -0.49 2.72
CA TYR A 257 8.97 0.93 3.05
C TYR A 257 8.67 1.17 4.53
N THR A 258 9.58 1.84 5.22
CA THR A 258 9.38 2.26 6.60
C THR A 258 9.69 3.74 6.79
N ILE A 259 8.91 4.38 7.67
CA ILE A 259 9.15 5.75 8.10
C ILE A 259 8.75 5.92 9.56
N THR A 260 9.51 6.71 10.31
CA THR A 260 9.18 7.11 11.68
C THR A 260 9.72 8.49 12.01
N ASP A 261 9.14 9.17 13.00
CA ASP A 261 9.66 10.39 13.61
C ASP A 261 10.49 10.12 14.88
N VAL A 262 10.71 8.85 15.23
CA VAL A 262 11.47 8.42 16.42
C VAL A 262 12.79 7.78 15.99
N GLU A 263 13.90 8.47 16.22
CA GLU A 263 15.24 8.01 15.83
C GLU A 263 15.62 6.66 16.44
N GLU A 264 15.30 6.44 17.72
CA GLU A 264 15.55 5.15 18.40
C GLU A 264 14.79 4.00 17.72
N LEU A 265 13.54 4.25 17.32
CA LEU A 265 12.74 3.25 16.61
C LEU A 265 13.31 3.02 15.20
N HIS A 266 13.78 4.06 14.52
CA HIS A 266 14.46 3.90 13.23
C HIS A 266 15.68 3.00 13.35
N ARG A 267 16.58 3.28 14.31
CA ARG A 267 17.77 2.44 14.57
C ARG A 267 17.37 0.99 14.91
N TRP A 268 16.32 0.82 15.71
CA TRP A 268 15.74 -0.51 15.97
C TRP A 268 15.32 -1.21 14.68
N MET A 269 14.54 -0.56 13.81
CA MET A 269 14.12 -1.16 12.54
C MET A 269 15.33 -1.59 11.72
N VAL A 270 16.32 -0.69 11.57
CA VAL A 270 17.55 -0.96 10.81
C VAL A 270 18.33 -2.16 11.35
N SER A 271 18.53 -2.23 12.67
CA SER A 271 19.27 -3.35 13.29
C SER A 271 18.66 -4.73 13.03
N HIS A 272 17.33 -4.83 12.89
CA HIS A 272 16.62 -6.09 12.63
C HIS A 272 16.72 -6.56 11.17
N PHE A 273 17.30 -5.76 10.27
CA PHE A 273 17.65 -6.18 8.91
C PHE A 273 19.16 -6.41 8.75
N ASP A 274 19.99 -5.61 9.43
CA ASP A 274 21.44 -5.61 9.20
C ASP A 274 22.21 -6.68 10.00
N VAL A 275 21.79 -6.93 11.25
CA VAL A 275 22.61 -7.64 12.24
C VAL A 275 22.09 -9.04 12.57
N GLY A 276 20.81 -9.34 12.33
CA GLY A 276 20.24 -10.64 12.71
C GLY A 276 20.46 -10.92 14.21
N ASP A 277 19.61 -10.31 15.04
CA ASP A 277 19.66 -10.34 16.51
C ASP A 277 20.89 -9.70 17.16
N GLY A 278 20.71 -8.45 17.60
CA GLY A 278 21.46 -7.84 18.71
C GLY A 278 20.54 -7.69 19.92
N ASP A 279 20.93 -8.31 21.04
CA ASP A 279 20.38 -8.18 22.41
C ASP A 279 19.25 -9.12 22.88
N GLU A 280 18.90 -10.20 22.17
CA GLU A 280 18.18 -11.30 22.84
C GLU A 280 19.20 -12.22 23.54
N GLU A 281 19.37 -12.04 24.85
CA GLU A 281 20.15 -12.90 25.79
C GLU A 281 19.63 -14.36 25.89
N GLY A 282 19.24 -14.97 24.78
CA GLY A 282 18.65 -16.31 24.72
C GLY A 282 18.91 -17.10 23.43
N ALA A 283 19.70 -16.57 22.50
CA ALA A 283 20.14 -17.34 21.34
C ALA A 283 21.19 -18.39 21.78
N GLY A 284 20.70 -19.58 22.13
CA GLY A 284 21.54 -20.75 22.38
C GLY A 284 22.41 -21.08 21.15
N GLU A 285 23.50 -21.80 21.39
CA GLU A 285 24.61 -22.10 20.46
C GLU A 285 24.21 -22.88 19.18
N GLU A 286 22.92 -23.06 18.88
CA GLU A 286 22.41 -23.70 17.65
C GLU A 286 21.81 -22.68 16.63
N GLY A 287 21.97 -21.37 16.87
CA GLY A 287 21.15 -20.32 16.24
C GLY A 287 21.70 -19.57 15.02
N GLN A 288 22.64 -20.10 14.22
CA GLN A 288 23.08 -19.43 12.97
C GLN A 288 22.01 -19.45 11.85
N ILE A 289 20.80 -19.86 12.17
CA ILE A 289 19.70 -20.16 11.26
C ILE A 289 18.70 -19.01 11.34
N ASN A 290 18.52 -18.28 10.22
CA ASN A 290 17.47 -17.27 9.97
C ASN A 290 17.80 -15.81 10.28
N THR A 291 18.95 -15.30 9.82
CA THR A 291 19.03 -13.84 9.62
C THR A 291 18.28 -13.46 8.34
N VAL A 292 17.39 -12.48 8.41
CA VAL A 292 16.69 -11.93 7.23
C VAL A 292 17.63 -11.11 6.33
N LYS A 293 18.90 -10.99 6.71
CA LYS A 293 19.95 -10.21 6.02
C LYS A 293 20.18 -10.68 4.59
N GLU A 294 20.07 -11.98 4.32
CA GLU A 294 20.20 -12.51 2.96
C GLU A 294 18.95 -12.26 2.10
N LEU A 295 17.81 -11.99 2.75
CA LEU A 295 16.53 -11.79 2.08
C LEU A 295 16.28 -10.32 1.72
N PHE A 296 17.02 -9.38 2.29
CA PHE A 296 16.79 -7.95 2.10
C PHE A 296 18.07 -7.16 1.87
N GLU A 297 18.01 -6.22 0.93
CA GLU A 297 19.06 -5.23 0.67
C GLU A 297 18.52 -3.84 1.00
N ARG A 298 19.33 -3.00 1.67
CA ARG A 298 18.96 -1.62 1.92
C ARG A 298 19.01 -0.81 0.61
N VAL A 299 17.91 -0.15 0.27
CA VAL A 299 17.86 0.77 -0.87
C VAL A 299 18.66 2.05 -0.55
N GLY A 300 19.56 2.44 -1.45
CA GLY A 300 20.43 3.61 -1.29
C GLY A 300 19.73 4.94 -1.51
N ASP A 301 20.28 6.02 -0.95
CA ASP A 301 19.64 7.33 -0.85
C ASP A 301 19.27 7.93 -2.22
N ASP A 302 20.10 7.77 -3.25
CA ASP A 302 19.85 8.27 -4.61
C ASP A 302 18.57 7.68 -5.23
N GLU A 303 18.29 6.41 -4.95
CA GLU A 303 17.06 5.75 -5.42
C GLU A 303 15.85 6.16 -4.57
N LEU A 304 16.04 6.38 -3.27
CA LEU A 304 14.97 6.87 -2.40
C LEU A 304 14.50 8.27 -2.79
N GLU A 305 15.41 9.16 -3.19
CA GLU A 305 15.09 10.53 -3.62
C GLU A 305 14.23 10.55 -4.89
N GLN A 306 14.42 9.56 -5.76
CA GLN A 306 13.69 9.44 -7.03
C GLN A 306 12.39 8.64 -6.91
N ASP A 307 12.16 7.91 -5.82
CA ASP A 307 10.99 7.04 -5.64
C ASP A 307 9.74 7.86 -5.24
N PRO A 308 8.70 7.94 -6.10
CA PRO A 308 7.47 8.68 -5.79
C PRO A 308 6.76 8.16 -4.54
N CYS A 309 6.90 6.88 -4.22
CA CYS A 309 6.29 6.27 -3.03
C CYS A 309 6.90 6.81 -1.74
N VAL A 310 8.21 7.08 -1.74
CA VAL A 310 8.92 7.66 -0.59
C VAL A 310 8.38 9.06 -0.30
N ARG A 311 8.28 9.92 -1.33
CA ARG A 311 7.70 11.26 -1.20
C ARG A 311 6.27 11.22 -0.63
N ILE A 312 5.42 10.34 -1.18
CA ILE A 312 4.01 10.23 -0.74
C ILE A 312 3.91 9.71 0.69
N MET A 313 4.71 8.71 1.05
CA MET A 313 4.78 8.19 2.41
C MET A 313 5.17 9.29 3.42
N MET A 314 6.12 10.16 3.04
CA MET A 314 6.56 11.29 3.85
C MET A 314 5.50 12.38 3.98
N GLU A 315 4.77 12.71 2.91
CA GLU A 315 3.97 13.93 2.81
C GLU A 315 2.46 13.72 2.98
N GLU A 316 1.93 12.55 2.60
CA GLU A 316 0.49 12.36 2.44
C GLU A 316 -0.18 11.64 3.61
N THR A 317 0.60 10.97 4.45
CA THR A 317 0.10 10.36 5.69
C THR A 317 -0.26 11.43 6.72
N GLU A 318 -1.27 11.15 7.55
CA GLU A 318 -1.70 12.09 8.59
C GLU A 318 -0.60 12.37 9.62
N GLU A 319 0.17 11.35 10.00
CA GLU A 319 1.32 11.52 10.90
C GLU A 319 2.47 12.25 10.18
N GLY A 320 2.76 11.95 8.90
CA GLY A 320 3.74 12.71 8.10
C GLY A 320 3.43 14.21 8.05
N LYS A 321 2.16 14.57 7.80
CA LYS A 321 1.68 15.97 7.83
C LYS A 321 1.82 16.60 9.22
N LYS A 322 1.57 15.84 10.28
CA LYS A 322 1.72 16.32 11.67
C LYS A 322 3.18 16.56 12.03
N VAL A 323 4.08 15.66 11.64
CA VAL A 323 5.53 15.78 11.86
C VAL A 323 6.06 17.01 11.13
N THR A 324 5.69 17.22 9.86
CA THR A 324 6.06 18.44 9.12
C THR A 324 5.58 19.71 9.82
N ARG A 325 4.31 19.77 10.24
CA ARG A 325 3.77 20.96 10.95
C ARG A 325 4.49 21.28 12.26
N ASN A 326 5.10 20.28 12.89
CA ASN A 326 5.83 20.43 14.15
C ASN A 326 7.34 20.58 13.93
N ASN A 327 7.80 20.75 12.69
CA ASN A 327 9.23 20.76 12.31
C ASN A 327 10.00 19.54 12.83
N GLY A 328 9.32 18.39 12.92
CA GLY A 328 9.93 17.13 13.34
C GLY A 328 10.73 16.48 12.21
N LYS A 329 11.74 15.69 12.57
CA LYS A 329 12.52 14.89 11.62
C LYS A 329 11.74 13.64 11.21
N LYS A 330 11.99 13.16 9.99
CA LYS A 330 11.45 11.90 9.46
C LYS A 330 12.62 11.03 9.05
N TYR A 331 12.64 9.81 9.56
CA TYR A 331 13.68 8.83 9.30
C TYR A 331 13.09 7.75 8.38
N VAL A 332 13.60 7.65 7.15
CA VAL A 332 13.15 6.71 6.13
C VAL A 332 14.14 5.55 6.01
N ALA A 333 13.62 4.34 5.87
CA ALA A 333 14.39 3.18 5.49
C ALA A 333 13.55 2.28 4.58
N VAL A 334 14.12 1.87 3.44
CA VAL A 334 13.45 0.99 2.48
C VAL A 334 14.36 -0.18 2.17
N TRP A 335 13.82 -1.38 2.19
CA TRP A 335 14.55 -2.59 1.82
C TRP A 335 13.95 -3.21 0.57
N ARG A 336 14.81 -3.64 -0.35
CA ARG A 336 14.46 -4.44 -1.51
C ARG A 336 14.52 -5.91 -1.13
N ARG A 337 13.51 -6.68 -1.50
CA ARG A 337 13.48 -8.13 -1.35
C ARG A 337 14.42 -8.77 -2.36
N MET A 338 15.39 -9.53 -1.86
CA MET A 338 16.33 -10.30 -2.69
C MET A 338 15.67 -11.58 -3.19
N GLU A 339 16.35 -12.29 -4.09
CA GLU A 339 16.00 -13.68 -4.40
C GLU A 339 16.17 -14.56 -3.17
N ASP A 340 15.49 -15.72 -3.15
CA ASP A 340 15.73 -16.70 -2.09
C ASP A 340 17.14 -17.30 -2.23
N PRO A 341 17.88 -17.46 -1.12
CA PRO A 341 19.15 -18.17 -1.14
C PRO A 341 18.92 -19.60 -1.65
N GLN A 342 19.89 -20.13 -2.38
CA GLN A 342 19.83 -21.54 -2.79
C GLN A 342 19.84 -22.41 -1.55
N TRP A 343 18.91 -23.37 -1.48
CA TRP A 343 18.93 -24.37 -0.41
C TRP A 343 20.23 -25.17 -0.52
N PRO A 344 20.98 -25.34 0.59
CA PRO A 344 22.26 -26.06 0.57
C PRO A 344 22.13 -27.54 0.17
#